data_AF-X1J1C4-F1
#
_entry.id   AF-X1J1C4-F1
#
_cell.length_a   1.000
_cell.length_b   1.000
_cell.length_c   1.000
_cell.angle_alpha   90.00
_cell.angle_beta   90.00
_cell.angle_gamma   90.00
#
_symmetry.space_group_name_H-M   'P 1'
#
loop_
_entity.id
_entity.type
_entity.pdbx_description
1 polymer ?
#
loop_
_entity_poly.entity_id
_entity_poly.type
_entity_poly.pdbx_seq_one_letter_code
_entity_poly.pdbx_strand_id
1 'polypeptide(L)'
;NMKEEFPEIYKNLIKTMENLEKHYRDMQDIEFTIEDKILFILQTRTGKRTPLAAVKIAVDLFKEGLISKEEAIERIDPKGLENLLFKSIDENSYFQVLAHGIAASPGAVFGLAIFDADTAEKLVNESDKDVILVRPQTKPEDIHGLYASNGVLTQFGGKTSHAAVVARGMGKPAIVGASEIHIDIENREFTVGDVVIREGEVITIDGTKGLVIAGKVPLVEPEIRGEFKELLEMANEIKFLGVKANADTPTDAQKAIEFGAEGIGL
;
A
#
# COMPACT_ATOMS: atom_id res chain seq x y z
N ASN A 1 -9.93 -35.08 -9.18
CA ASN A 1 -10.07 -33.74 -9.81
C ASN A 1 -11.46 -33.65 -10.44
N MET A 2 -12.29 -32.65 -10.15
CA MET A 2 -13.70 -32.59 -10.61
C MET A 2 -13.83 -32.68 -12.14
N LYS A 3 -12.87 -32.13 -12.88
CA LYS A 3 -12.82 -32.21 -14.35
C LYS A 3 -12.70 -33.65 -14.87
N GLU A 4 -12.05 -34.53 -14.11
CA GLU A 4 -11.83 -35.94 -14.46
C GLU A 4 -12.95 -36.84 -13.91
N GLU A 5 -13.42 -36.55 -12.70
CA GLU A 5 -14.43 -37.37 -12.00
C GLU A 5 -15.88 -37.06 -12.44
N PHE A 6 -16.17 -35.80 -12.78
CA PHE A 6 -17.51 -35.33 -13.18
C PHE A 6 -17.46 -34.34 -14.36
N PRO A 7 -17.01 -34.77 -15.56
CA PRO A 7 -16.74 -33.87 -16.68
C PRO A 7 -17.96 -33.06 -17.15
N GLU A 8 -19.13 -33.69 -17.22
CA GLU A 8 -20.37 -33.00 -17.62
C GLU A 8 -20.84 -31.98 -16.57
N ILE A 9 -20.72 -32.31 -15.28
CA ILE A 9 -21.07 -31.40 -14.18
C ILE A 9 -20.11 -30.22 -14.16
N TYR A 10 -18.82 -30.46 -14.37
CA TYR A 10 -17.81 -29.42 -14.51
C TYR A 10 -18.13 -28.46 -15.66
N LYS A 11 -18.52 -28.99 -16.83
CA LYS A 11 -18.94 -28.16 -17.97
C LYS A 11 -20.18 -27.33 -17.64
N ASN A 12 -21.16 -27.90 -16.94
CA ASN A 12 -22.34 -27.17 -16.49
C ASN A 12 -22.01 -26.08 -15.48
N LEU A 13 -21.07 -26.34 -14.56
CA LEU A 13 -20.60 -25.36 -13.59
C LEU A 13 -19.90 -24.19 -14.28
N ILE A 14 -18.97 -24.44 -15.20
CA ILE A 14 -18.29 -23.37 -15.97
C ILE A 14 -19.31 -22.53 -16.74
N LYS A 15 -20.27 -23.15 -17.43
CA LYS A 15 -21.34 -22.42 -18.13
C LYS A 15 -22.18 -21.58 -17.17
N THR A 16 -22.44 -22.08 -15.96
CA THR A 16 -23.19 -21.35 -14.93
C THR A 16 -22.39 -20.17 -14.41
N MET A 17 -21.09 -20.33 -14.16
CA MET A 17 -20.17 -19.25 -13.77
C MET A 17 -20.13 -18.15 -14.84
N GLU A 18 -19.97 -18.49 -16.12
CA GLU A 18 -20.01 -17.52 -17.22
C GLU A 18 -21.34 -16.76 -17.29
N ASN A 19 -22.46 -17.45 -17.07
CA ASN A 19 -23.79 -16.83 -17.06
C ASN A 19 -23.94 -15.86 -15.88
N LEU A 20 -23.46 -16.24 -14.70
CA LEU A 20 -23.52 -15.42 -13.49
C LEU A 20 -22.66 -14.17 -13.66
N GLU A 21 -21.43 -14.30 -14.18
CA GLU A 21 -20.56 -13.17 -14.45
C GLU A 21 -21.16 -12.22 -15.49
N LYS A 22 -21.76 -12.73 -16.56
CA LYS A 22 -22.47 -11.90 -17.56
C LYS A 22 -23.71 -11.21 -17.00
N HIS A 23 -24.47 -11.92 -16.16
CA HIS A 23 -25.71 -11.41 -15.57
C HIS A 23 -25.45 -10.30 -14.55
N TYR A 24 -24.54 -10.54 -13.62
CA TYR A 24 -24.13 -9.55 -12.61
C TYR A 24 -23.09 -8.56 -13.14
N ARG A 25 -22.56 -8.83 -14.33
CA ARG A 25 -21.53 -8.05 -15.02
C ARG A 25 -20.28 -7.89 -14.17
N ASP A 26 -19.95 -8.83 -13.29
CA ASP A 26 -18.83 -8.75 -12.34
C ASP A 26 -18.40 -10.12 -11.84
N MET A 27 -17.17 -10.24 -11.35
CA MET A 27 -16.63 -11.47 -10.79
C MET A 27 -17.46 -11.94 -9.58
N GLN A 28 -17.86 -13.22 -9.61
CA GLN A 28 -18.71 -13.83 -8.59
C GLN A 28 -17.96 -14.83 -7.72
N ASP A 29 -18.20 -14.75 -6.41
CA ASP A 29 -17.91 -15.78 -5.41
C ASP A 29 -19.15 -16.69 -5.28
N ILE A 30 -18.98 -17.98 -5.57
CA ILE A 30 -20.07 -18.94 -5.77
C ILE A 30 -19.87 -20.15 -4.86
N GLU A 31 -20.92 -20.52 -4.14
CA GLU A 31 -21.01 -21.76 -3.38
C GLU A 31 -21.93 -22.74 -4.12
N PHE A 32 -21.48 -23.97 -4.31
CA PHE A 32 -22.23 -25.00 -5.00
C PHE A 32 -22.08 -26.37 -4.32
N THR A 33 -23.02 -27.27 -4.58
CA THR A 33 -22.92 -28.67 -4.16
C THR A 33 -23.28 -29.60 -5.32
N ILE A 34 -22.82 -30.84 -5.22
CA ILE A 34 -23.17 -31.91 -6.15
C ILE A 34 -23.84 -33.02 -5.35
N GLU A 35 -25.11 -33.26 -5.62
CA GLU A 35 -25.91 -34.31 -4.98
C GLU A 35 -26.50 -35.19 -6.08
N ASP A 36 -26.30 -36.52 -5.99
CA ASP A 36 -26.76 -37.48 -7.01
C ASP A 36 -26.42 -37.10 -8.46
N LYS A 37 -25.21 -36.58 -8.67
CA LYS A 37 -24.68 -36.09 -9.96
C LYS A 37 -25.45 -34.88 -10.53
N ILE A 38 -26.19 -34.16 -9.70
CA ILE A 38 -26.88 -32.93 -10.05
C ILE A 38 -26.14 -31.75 -9.39
N LEU A 39 -25.87 -30.70 -10.17
CA LEU A 39 -25.27 -29.46 -9.70
C LEU A 39 -26.34 -28.56 -9.08
N PHE A 40 -26.09 -28.06 -7.87
CA PHE A 40 -26.90 -27.04 -7.22
C PHE A 40 -26.03 -25.83 -6.88
N ILE A 41 -26.47 -24.63 -7.25
CA ILE A 41 -25.88 -23.37 -6.78
C ILE A 41 -26.59 -22.97 -5.49
N LEU A 42 -25.82 -22.83 -4.41
CA LEU A 42 -26.33 -22.48 -3.09
C LEU A 42 -26.30 -20.98 -2.86
N GLN A 43 -25.24 -20.32 -3.32
CA GLN A 43 -25.04 -18.88 -3.15
C GLN A 43 -24.20 -18.32 -4.29
N THR A 44 -24.48 -17.07 -4.64
CA THR A 44 -23.59 -16.22 -5.46
C THR A 44 -23.57 -14.83 -4.85
N ARG A 45 -22.41 -14.19 -4.89
CA ARG A 45 -22.25 -12.78 -4.51
C ARG A 45 -21.06 -12.19 -5.25
N THR A 46 -20.99 -10.86 -5.27
CA THR A 46 -19.78 -10.16 -5.72
C THR A 46 -18.56 -10.64 -4.92
N GLY A 47 -17.55 -11.13 -5.64
CA GLY A 47 -16.35 -11.66 -5.01
C GLY A 47 -15.48 -10.57 -4.38
N LYS A 48 -14.98 -10.83 -3.17
CA LYS A 48 -13.94 -10.01 -2.54
C LYS A 48 -12.63 -10.18 -3.31
N ARG A 49 -11.88 -9.10 -3.45
CA ARG A 49 -10.68 -9.05 -4.28
C ARG A 49 -9.71 -8.00 -3.76
N THR A 50 -8.44 -8.14 -4.12
CA THR A 50 -7.41 -7.12 -3.84
C THR A 50 -7.60 -5.92 -4.76
N PRO A 51 -7.04 -4.73 -4.43
CA PRO A 51 -7.08 -3.57 -5.33
C PRO A 51 -6.57 -3.87 -6.75
N LEU A 52 -5.43 -4.57 -6.87
CA LEU A 52 -4.89 -4.97 -8.18
C LEU A 52 -5.83 -5.91 -8.95
N ALA A 53 -6.44 -6.89 -8.27
CA ALA A 53 -7.41 -7.77 -8.90
C ALA A 53 -8.68 -7.00 -9.32
N ALA A 54 -9.11 -6.00 -8.55
CA ALA A 54 -10.22 -5.12 -8.93
C ALA A 54 -9.93 -4.36 -10.22
N VAL A 55 -8.75 -3.74 -10.31
CA VAL A 55 -8.28 -3.03 -11.52
C VAL A 55 -8.29 -3.97 -12.72
N LYS A 56 -7.66 -5.15 -12.58
CA LYS A 56 -7.58 -6.13 -13.66
C LYS A 56 -8.96 -6.56 -14.13
N ILE A 57 -9.83 -6.97 -13.22
CA ILE A 57 -11.19 -7.43 -13.55
C ILE A 57 -11.98 -6.30 -14.22
N ALA A 58 -11.93 -5.07 -13.73
CA ALA A 58 -12.66 -3.95 -14.33
C ALA A 58 -12.21 -3.66 -15.77
N VAL A 59 -10.90 -3.66 -16.01
CA VAL A 59 -10.33 -3.45 -17.35
C VAL A 59 -10.67 -4.61 -18.29
N ASP A 60 -10.56 -5.85 -17.84
CA ASP A 60 -10.89 -7.04 -18.64
C ASP A 60 -12.39 -7.06 -19.00
N LEU A 61 -13.28 -6.79 -18.04
CA LEU A 61 -14.73 -6.69 -18.30
C LEU A 61 -15.08 -5.56 -19.28
N PHE A 62 -14.36 -4.43 -19.24
CA PHE A 62 -14.53 -3.35 -20.22
C PHE A 62 -14.07 -3.81 -21.61
N LYS A 63 -12.90 -4.45 -21.72
CA LYS A 63 -12.36 -4.99 -22.98
C LYS A 63 -13.28 -6.06 -23.59
N GLU A 64 -13.94 -6.85 -22.76
CA GLU A 64 -14.95 -7.83 -23.15
C GLU A 64 -16.29 -7.22 -23.55
N GLY A 65 -16.46 -5.89 -23.39
CA GLY A 65 -17.69 -5.18 -23.68
C GLY A 65 -18.82 -5.48 -22.69
N LEU A 66 -18.51 -6.06 -21.53
CA LEU A 66 -19.48 -6.36 -20.49
C LEU A 66 -19.84 -5.12 -19.68
N ILE A 67 -18.92 -4.18 -19.52
CA ILE A 67 -19.14 -2.92 -18.78
C ILE A 67 -18.66 -1.69 -19.56
N SER A 68 -19.22 -0.52 -19.25
CA SER A 68 -18.75 0.76 -19.80
C SER A 68 -17.48 1.24 -19.10
N LYS A 69 -16.85 2.31 -19.63
CA LYS A 69 -15.69 2.94 -18.97
C LYS A 69 -16.08 3.49 -17.59
N GLU A 70 -17.23 4.15 -17.52
CA GLU A 70 -17.79 4.74 -16.30
C GLU A 70 -18.01 3.66 -15.23
N GLU A 71 -18.63 2.54 -15.60
CA GLU A 71 -18.85 1.41 -14.69
C GLU A 71 -17.54 0.77 -14.21
N ALA A 72 -16.52 0.70 -15.07
CA ALA A 72 -15.21 0.20 -14.69
C ALA A 72 -14.55 1.11 -13.65
N ILE A 73 -14.63 2.43 -13.80
CA ILE A 73 -14.08 3.40 -12.85
C ILE A 73 -14.85 3.36 -11.51
N GLU A 74 -16.19 3.33 -11.54
CA GLU A 74 -17.03 3.33 -10.33
C GLU A 74 -16.82 2.10 -9.42
N ARG A 75 -16.32 0.99 -9.98
CA ARG A 75 -16.06 -0.24 -9.22
C ARG A 75 -14.75 -0.24 -8.45
N ILE A 76 -13.89 0.73 -8.69
CA ILE A 76 -12.59 0.80 -8.05
C ILE A 76 -12.70 1.68 -6.80
N ASP A 77 -12.35 1.12 -5.65
CA ASP A 77 -12.19 1.91 -4.43
C ASP A 77 -10.89 2.73 -4.53
N PRO A 78 -10.94 4.08 -4.61
CA PRO A 78 -9.75 4.91 -4.74
C PRO A 78 -8.79 4.74 -3.56
N LYS A 79 -9.30 4.46 -2.36
CA LYS A 79 -8.45 4.24 -1.17
C LYS A 79 -7.62 2.98 -1.28
N GLY A 80 -8.16 1.95 -1.94
CA GLY A 80 -7.42 0.72 -2.22
C GLY A 80 -6.27 0.94 -3.20
N LEU A 81 -6.43 1.86 -4.16
CA LEU A 81 -5.39 2.23 -5.12
C LEU A 81 -4.27 3.05 -4.52
N GLU A 82 -4.56 3.89 -3.52
CA GLU A 82 -3.57 4.75 -2.86
C GLU A 82 -2.34 3.94 -2.41
N ASN A 83 -2.57 2.77 -1.81
CA ASN A 83 -1.50 1.86 -1.36
C ASN A 83 -0.61 1.32 -2.50
N LEU A 84 -1.14 1.24 -3.72
CA LEU A 84 -0.38 0.79 -4.89
C LEU A 84 0.58 1.86 -5.42
N LEU A 85 0.48 3.08 -4.92
CA LEU A 85 1.36 4.21 -5.29
C LEU A 85 2.57 4.32 -4.37
N PHE A 86 2.70 3.46 -3.35
CA PHE A 86 3.83 3.45 -2.44
C PHE A 86 4.68 2.20 -2.64
N LYS A 87 5.98 2.32 -2.31
CA LYS A 87 6.87 1.17 -2.24
C LYS A 87 6.33 0.13 -1.26
N SER A 88 6.49 -1.14 -1.58
CA SER A 88 6.07 -2.24 -0.71
C SER A 88 7.22 -3.23 -0.51
N ILE A 89 7.14 -4.05 0.52
CA ILE A 89 8.11 -5.12 0.74
C ILE A 89 7.87 -6.23 -0.29
N ASP A 90 8.94 -6.77 -0.88
CA ASP A 90 8.85 -7.95 -1.73
C ASP A 90 8.34 -9.15 -0.91
N GLU A 91 7.16 -9.66 -1.28
CA GLU A 91 6.48 -10.75 -0.57
C GLU A 91 7.28 -12.07 -0.58
N ASN A 92 8.25 -12.22 -1.48
CA ASN A 92 9.14 -13.38 -1.53
C ASN A 92 10.34 -13.26 -0.58
N SER A 93 10.51 -12.10 0.07
CA SER A 93 11.61 -11.87 1.00
C SER A 93 11.34 -12.51 2.36
N TYR A 94 12.36 -13.16 2.92
CA TYR A 94 12.36 -13.61 4.30
C TYR A 94 12.91 -12.51 5.19
N PHE A 95 12.16 -12.11 6.22
CA PHE A 95 12.56 -11.07 7.15
C PHE A 95 12.05 -11.35 8.56
N GLN A 96 12.72 -10.78 9.56
CA GLN A 96 12.33 -10.88 10.96
C GLN A 96 11.53 -9.64 11.35
N VAL A 97 10.23 -9.84 11.62
CA VAL A 97 9.41 -8.79 12.23
C VAL A 97 9.85 -8.61 13.68
N LEU A 98 10.20 -7.38 14.04
CA LEU A 98 10.54 -6.99 15.40
C LEU A 98 9.28 -6.65 16.19
N ALA A 99 8.44 -5.77 15.64
CA ALA A 99 7.27 -5.25 16.34
C ALA A 99 6.14 -4.89 15.37
N HIS A 100 4.93 -4.76 15.93
CA HIS A 100 3.78 -4.18 15.25
C HIS A 100 3.41 -2.81 15.84
N GLY A 101 2.88 -1.94 14.98
CA GLY A 101 2.30 -0.67 15.39
C GLY A 101 1.12 -0.27 14.51
N ILE A 102 0.64 0.95 14.70
CA ILE A 102 -0.47 1.49 13.93
C ILE A 102 0.07 2.04 12.61
N ALA A 103 -0.37 1.44 11.49
CA ALA A 103 -0.20 1.95 10.14
C ALA A 103 -0.80 3.37 10.02
N ALA A 104 0.06 4.39 10.11
CA ALA A 104 -0.35 5.80 10.15
C ALA A 104 -0.31 6.46 8.78
N SER A 105 0.69 6.09 7.98
CA SER A 105 0.92 6.55 6.62
C SER A 105 1.55 5.41 5.80
N PRO A 106 1.01 5.09 4.62
CA PRO A 106 1.39 3.92 3.83
C PRO A 106 2.81 3.99 3.24
N GLY A 107 3.27 2.83 2.77
CA GLY A 107 4.54 2.62 2.09
C GLY A 107 5.60 1.92 2.95
N ALA A 108 6.64 1.41 2.29
CA ALA A 108 7.76 0.74 2.92
C ALA A 108 9.07 1.46 2.64
N VAL A 109 9.95 1.51 3.65
CA VAL A 109 11.27 2.13 3.54
C VAL A 109 12.24 1.45 4.49
N PHE A 110 13.51 1.35 4.08
CA PHE A 110 14.61 1.00 4.98
C PHE A 110 15.51 2.22 5.17
N GLY A 111 16.15 2.31 6.32
CA GLY A 111 17.04 3.42 6.63
C GLY A 111 17.72 3.24 7.98
N LEU A 112 18.65 4.14 8.28
CA LEU A 112 19.31 4.18 9.58
C LEU A 112 18.31 4.61 10.66
N ALA A 113 18.21 3.87 11.75
CA ALA A 113 17.46 4.27 12.92
C ALA A 113 18.18 5.45 13.60
N ILE A 114 17.52 6.62 13.63
CA ILE A 114 18.07 7.85 14.23
C ILE A 114 17.08 8.37 15.27
N PHE A 115 17.60 8.75 16.45
CA PHE A 115 16.77 9.01 17.63
C PHE A 115 16.56 10.52 17.92
N ASP A 116 17.21 11.38 17.14
CA ASP A 116 17.08 12.84 17.25
C ASP A 116 16.87 13.52 15.88
N ALA A 117 16.05 14.57 15.87
CA ALA A 117 15.59 15.24 14.65
C ALA A 117 16.72 16.02 13.95
N ASP A 118 17.63 16.64 14.71
CA ASP A 118 18.77 17.39 14.19
C ASP A 118 19.75 16.48 13.43
N THR A 119 20.05 15.30 13.99
CA THR A 119 20.92 14.30 13.36
C THR A 119 20.26 13.70 12.12
N ALA A 120 18.94 13.49 12.14
CA ALA A 120 18.21 13.03 10.97
C ALA A 120 18.34 14.02 9.80
N GLU A 121 18.12 15.31 10.05
CA GLU A 121 18.30 16.38 9.05
C GLU A 121 19.75 16.46 8.55
N LYS A 122 20.70 16.45 9.47
CA LYS A 122 22.12 16.51 9.13
C LYS A 122 22.55 15.36 8.23
N LEU A 123 22.18 14.12 8.55
CA LEU A 123 22.59 12.94 7.79
C LEU A 123 22.02 12.93 6.37
N VAL A 124 20.77 13.32 6.21
CA VAL A 124 20.12 13.41 4.90
C VAL A 124 20.80 14.49 4.04
N ASN A 125 21.06 15.67 4.62
CA ASN A 125 21.66 16.79 3.89
C ASN A 125 23.15 16.59 3.56
N GLU A 126 23.92 15.93 4.43
CA GLU A 126 25.38 15.79 4.26
C GLU A 126 25.79 14.51 3.54
N SER A 127 24.95 13.46 3.57
CA SER A 127 25.39 12.11 3.16
C SER A 127 24.40 11.31 2.33
N ASP A 128 23.27 11.90 1.93
CA ASP A 128 22.23 11.28 1.10
C ASP A 128 21.81 9.88 1.59
N LYS A 129 21.79 9.72 2.92
CA LYS A 129 21.45 8.46 3.58
C LYS A 129 19.96 8.41 3.88
N ASP A 130 19.34 7.26 3.63
CA ASP A 130 17.98 7.01 4.07
C ASP A 130 17.93 6.91 5.61
N VAL A 131 17.05 7.69 6.23
CA VAL A 131 16.90 7.78 7.70
C VAL A 131 15.48 7.42 8.11
N ILE A 132 15.35 6.66 9.20
CA ILE A 132 14.09 6.43 9.91
C ILE A 132 14.17 7.14 11.25
N LEU A 133 13.33 8.15 11.45
CA LEU A 133 13.26 8.90 12.70
C LEU A 133 12.49 8.06 13.73
N VAL A 134 13.17 7.68 14.81
CA VAL A 134 12.64 6.86 15.91
C VAL A 134 12.46 7.73 17.15
N ARG A 135 11.23 7.90 17.62
CA ARG A 135 10.90 8.77 18.78
C ARG A 135 9.86 8.13 19.69
N PRO A 136 9.93 8.30 21.03
CA PRO A 136 8.82 7.89 21.90
C PRO A 136 7.50 8.53 21.46
N GLN A 137 7.54 9.84 21.20
CA GLN A 137 6.47 10.63 20.61
C GLN A 137 7.10 11.85 19.92
N THR A 138 6.58 12.25 18.76
CA THR A 138 7.02 13.47 18.09
C THR A 138 6.33 14.71 18.66
N LYS A 139 7.05 15.83 18.66
CA LYS A 139 6.54 17.16 19.01
C LYS A 139 6.64 18.11 17.81
N PRO A 140 5.99 19.30 17.86
CA PRO A 140 6.13 20.30 16.81
C PRO A 140 7.57 20.77 16.53
N GLU A 141 8.44 20.72 17.55
CA GLU A 141 9.86 21.03 17.42
C GLU A 141 10.63 20.02 16.55
N ASP A 142 10.16 18.77 16.44
CA ASP A 142 10.79 17.71 15.65
C ASP A 142 10.48 17.83 14.13
N ILE A 143 9.82 18.91 13.69
CA ILE A 143 9.27 19.01 12.33
C ILE A 143 10.35 18.92 11.24
N HIS A 144 11.53 19.50 11.46
CA HIS A 144 12.65 19.45 10.52
C HIS A 144 13.14 18.01 10.31
N GLY A 145 13.26 17.22 11.38
CA GLY A 145 13.59 15.79 11.28
C GLY A 145 12.50 14.96 10.59
N LEU A 146 11.22 15.29 10.77
CA LEU A 146 10.12 14.68 10.02
C LEU A 146 10.20 14.99 8.52
N TYR A 147 10.56 16.23 8.16
CA TYR A 147 10.79 16.65 6.78
C TYR A 147 12.03 16.00 6.15
N ALA A 148 13.08 15.73 6.92
CA ALA A 148 14.28 15.10 6.40
C ALA A 148 14.15 13.57 6.28
N SER A 149 13.61 12.90 7.30
CA SER A 149 13.57 11.43 7.37
C SER A 149 12.75 10.77 6.26
N ASN A 150 13.13 9.57 5.83
CA ASN A 150 12.40 8.80 4.81
C ASN A 150 11.25 8.00 5.42
N GLY A 151 11.26 7.79 6.74
CA GLY A 151 10.20 7.10 7.47
C GLY A 151 10.17 7.48 8.95
N VAL A 152 9.05 7.22 9.62
CA VAL A 152 8.84 7.59 11.02
C VAL A 152 8.34 6.40 11.82
N LEU A 153 8.97 6.17 12.98
CA LEU A 153 8.55 5.15 13.94
C LEU A 153 8.36 5.80 15.32
N THR A 154 7.18 5.64 15.91
CA THR A 154 6.95 6.05 17.29
C THR A 154 6.42 4.96 18.21
N GLN A 155 6.90 4.96 19.45
CA GLN A 155 6.43 4.04 20.50
C GLN A 155 5.00 4.38 20.93
N PHE A 156 4.68 5.67 21.07
CA PHE A 156 3.37 6.16 21.49
C PHE A 156 2.70 6.97 20.38
N GLY A 157 1.37 7.10 20.47
CA GLY A 157 0.54 7.86 19.53
C GLY A 157 -0.52 7.01 18.86
N GLY A 158 -1.51 7.68 18.27
CA GLY A 158 -2.57 7.06 17.47
C GLY A 158 -2.65 7.64 16.06
N LYS A 159 -3.65 7.21 15.29
CA LYS A 159 -3.87 7.64 13.89
C LYS A 159 -4.03 9.15 13.68
N THR A 160 -4.30 9.90 14.75
CA THR A 160 -4.48 11.36 14.79
C THR A 160 -3.35 12.09 15.54
N SER A 161 -2.28 11.37 15.91
CA SER A 161 -1.11 11.97 16.55
C SER A 161 -0.35 12.90 15.59
N HIS A 162 0.49 13.77 16.15
CA HIS A 162 1.34 14.68 15.38
C HIS A 162 2.12 13.95 14.27
N ALA A 163 2.87 12.90 14.62
CA ALA A 163 3.61 12.06 13.66
C ALA A 163 2.70 11.53 12.54
N ALA A 164 1.53 11.00 12.90
CA ALA A 164 0.61 10.40 11.93
C ALA A 164 0.05 11.42 10.92
N VAL A 165 -0.35 12.60 11.40
CA VAL A 165 -0.91 13.66 10.56
C VAL A 165 0.15 14.24 9.63
N VAL A 166 1.34 14.53 10.18
CA VAL A 166 2.44 15.13 9.44
C VAL A 166 2.99 14.17 8.38
N ALA A 167 3.28 12.92 8.76
CA ALA A 167 3.82 11.93 7.82
C ALA A 167 2.86 11.62 6.67
N ARG A 168 1.54 11.54 6.95
CA ARG A 168 0.52 11.36 5.90
C ARG A 168 0.47 12.55 4.94
N GLY A 169 0.55 13.77 5.46
CA GLY A 169 0.61 14.97 4.63
C GLY A 169 1.85 15.02 3.71
N MET A 170 2.93 14.34 4.10
CA MET A 170 4.18 14.24 3.34
C MET A 170 4.28 12.99 2.47
N GLY A 171 3.31 12.07 2.53
CA GLY A 171 3.40 10.78 1.83
C GLY A 171 4.56 9.89 2.30
N LYS A 172 4.99 10.03 3.55
CA LYS A 172 6.10 9.24 4.12
C LYS A 172 5.60 8.06 4.92
N PRO A 173 6.19 6.86 4.78
CA PRO A 173 5.88 5.71 5.61
C PRO A 173 5.95 6.04 7.10
N ALA A 174 4.88 5.74 7.84
CA ALA A 174 4.88 5.97 9.29
C ALA A 174 4.12 4.90 10.06
N ILE A 175 4.77 4.46 11.14
CA ILE A 175 4.22 3.57 12.15
C ILE A 175 4.20 4.33 13.47
N VAL A 176 3.03 4.43 14.11
CA VAL A 176 2.89 5.08 15.41
C VAL A 176 2.32 4.11 16.43
N GLY A 177 2.58 4.35 17.71
CA GLY A 177 2.01 3.50 18.76
C GLY A 177 2.52 2.06 18.71
N ALA A 178 3.77 1.84 18.31
CA ALA A 178 4.42 0.54 18.34
C ALA A 178 4.77 0.17 19.79
N SER A 179 3.79 -0.21 20.60
CA SER A 179 3.94 -0.37 22.06
C SER A 179 4.92 -1.47 22.48
N GLU A 180 5.26 -2.39 21.56
CA GLU A 180 6.22 -3.46 21.78
C GLU A 180 7.68 -2.96 21.82
N ILE A 181 7.95 -1.78 21.24
CA ILE A 181 9.29 -1.19 21.27
C ILE A 181 9.47 -0.33 22.53
N HIS A 182 10.64 -0.39 23.15
CA HIS A 182 11.02 0.52 24.23
C HIS A 182 12.19 1.40 23.76
N ILE A 183 11.93 2.70 23.57
CA ILE A 183 12.91 3.64 23.07
C ILE A 183 13.62 4.33 24.24
N ASP A 184 14.95 4.24 24.25
CA ASP A 184 15.83 4.97 25.15
C ASP A 184 16.59 6.05 24.35
N ILE A 185 16.18 7.31 24.53
CA ILE A 185 16.79 8.45 23.85
C ILE A 185 18.19 8.77 24.43
N GLU A 186 18.44 8.47 25.70
CA GLU A 186 19.74 8.76 26.33
C GLU A 186 20.82 7.83 25.78
N ASN A 187 20.49 6.54 25.64
CA ASN A 187 21.38 5.53 25.06
C ASN A 187 21.29 5.43 23.53
N ARG A 188 20.36 6.17 22.91
CA ARG A 188 20.11 6.18 21.46
C ARG A 188 19.91 4.77 20.88
N GLU A 189 19.02 4.02 21.53
CA GLU A 189 18.66 2.67 21.13
C GLU A 189 17.17 2.40 21.38
N PHE A 190 16.61 1.42 20.69
CA PHE A 190 15.34 0.82 21.09
C PHE A 190 15.49 -0.69 21.27
N THR A 191 14.67 -1.24 22.15
CA THR A 191 14.65 -2.67 22.45
C THR A 191 13.28 -3.27 22.14
N VAL A 192 13.29 -4.51 21.66
CA VAL A 192 12.09 -5.32 21.44
C VAL A 192 12.41 -6.76 21.85
N GLY A 193 11.88 -7.19 23.00
CA GLY A 193 12.31 -8.45 23.61
C GLY A 193 13.82 -8.44 23.87
N ASP A 194 14.54 -9.41 23.31
CA ASP A 194 16.00 -9.54 23.43
C ASP A 194 16.79 -8.79 22.33
N VAL A 195 16.09 -8.18 21.35
CA VAL A 195 16.73 -7.45 20.25
C VAL A 195 16.95 -6.00 20.65
N VAL A 196 18.17 -5.51 20.43
CA VAL A 196 18.55 -4.10 20.61
C VAL A 196 18.94 -3.53 19.26
N ILE A 197 18.30 -2.42 18.87
CA ILE A 197 18.66 -1.64 17.68
C ILE A 197 19.29 -0.34 18.14
N ARG A 198 20.53 -0.10 17.72
CA ARG A 198 21.30 1.10 18.06
C ARG A 198 21.20 2.16 16.98
N GLU A 199 21.50 3.41 17.35
CA GLU A 199 21.58 4.49 16.38
C GLU A 199 22.54 4.16 15.23
N GLY A 200 22.08 4.43 14.01
CA GLY A 200 22.84 4.13 12.80
C GLY A 200 22.71 2.69 12.31
N GLU A 201 22.01 1.80 13.01
CA GLU A 201 21.66 0.49 12.48
C GLU A 201 20.49 0.57 11.50
N VAL A 202 20.49 -0.29 10.49
CA VAL A 202 19.45 -0.29 9.46
C VAL A 202 18.24 -1.07 9.95
N ILE A 203 17.07 -0.45 9.81
CA ILE A 203 15.78 -1.11 9.98
C ILE A 203 14.93 -0.89 8.72
N THR A 204 13.91 -1.73 8.56
CA THR A 204 12.84 -1.51 7.57
C THR A 204 11.53 -1.26 8.31
N ILE A 205 10.73 -0.31 7.83
CA ILE A 205 9.34 -0.14 8.26
C ILE A 205 8.39 -0.32 7.08
N ASP A 206 7.25 -0.96 7.34
CA ASP A 206 6.10 -1.02 6.43
C ASP A 206 4.95 -0.25 7.10
N GLY A 207 4.76 1.00 6.69
CA GLY A 207 3.68 1.88 7.15
C GLY A 207 2.30 1.49 6.63
N THR A 208 2.20 0.61 5.64
CA THR A 208 0.93 0.05 5.16
C THR A 208 0.45 -1.08 6.07
N LYS A 209 1.35 -2.00 6.45
CA LYS A 209 1.05 -3.15 7.31
C LYS A 209 1.30 -2.90 8.79
N GLY A 210 1.99 -1.81 9.14
CA GLY A 210 2.38 -1.49 10.52
C GLY A 210 3.52 -2.35 11.06
N LEU A 211 4.46 -2.77 10.21
CA LEU A 211 5.54 -3.70 10.58
C LEU A 211 6.87 -2.97 10.79
N VAL A 212 7.53 -3.24 11.92
CA VAL A 212 8.93 -2.87 12.17
C VAL A 212 9.79 -4.12 11.97
N ILE A 213 10.83 -4.03 11.15
CA ILE A 213 11.58 -5.18 10.66
C ILE A 213 13.08 -4.95 10.83
N ALA A 214 13.78 -6.00 11.23
CA ALA A 214 15.23 -5.96 11.41
C ALA A 214 15.96 -5.88 10.06
N GLY A 215 16.93 -4.98 9.96
CA GLY A 215 17.81 -4.89 8.80
C GLY A 215 17.13 -4.34 7.54
N LYS A 216 17.86 -4.46 6.43
CA LYS A 216 17.43 -4.04 5.10
C LYS A 216 16.65 -5.16 4.42
N VAL A 217 15.46 -4.86 3.93
CA VAL A 217 14.62 -5.78 3.16
C VAL A 217 14.45 -5.26 1.73
N PRO A 218 14.43 -6.13 0.70
CA PRO A 218 14.10 -5.73 -0.66
C PRO A 218 12.73 -5.06 -0.75
N LEU A 219 12.69 -3.91 -1.42
CA LEU A 219 11.48 -3.14 -1.68
C LEU A 219 11.15 -3.21 -3.18
N VAL A 220 9.86 -3.24 -3.48
CA VAL A 220 9.30 -3.17 -4.82
C VAL A 220 8.78 -1.76 -5.04
N GLU A 221 9.24 -1.12 -6.12
CA GLU A 221 8.73 0.17 -6.56
C GLU A 221 7.29 0.03 -7.10
N PRO A 222 6.41 1.00 -6.84
CA PRO A 222 5.10 1.02 -7.46
C PRO A 222 5.25 1.22 -8.96
N GLU A 223 4.69 0.31 -9.77
CA GLU A 223 4.70 0.44 -11.23
C GLU A 223 3.29 0.70 -11.76
N ILE A 224 3.08 1.86 -12.40
CA ILE A 224 1.88 2.13 -13.19
C ILE A 224 2.08 1.50 -14.56
N ARG A 225 1.69 0.22 -14.68
CA ARG A 225 1.77 -0.55 -15.93
C ARG A 225 0.53 -1.39 -16.14
N GLY A 226 0.40 -1.94 -17.35
CA GLY A 226 -0.68 -2.85 -17.74
C GLY A 226 -2.05 -2.24 -17.47
N GLU A 227 -2.92 -3.03 -16.86
CA GLU A 227 -4.31 -2.70 -16.58
C GLU A 227 -4.45 -1.46 -15.70
N PHE A 228 -3.49 -1.17 -14.80
CA PHE A 228 -3.58 0.03 -13.98
C PHE A 228 -3.39 1.31 -14.80
N LYS A 229 -2.47 1.30 -15.75
CA LYS A 229 -2.28 2.42 -16.68
C LYS A 229 -3.52 2.60 -17.55
N GLU A 230 -4.06 1.52 -18.09
CA GLU A 230 -5.26 1.57 -18.92
C GLU A 230 -6.48 2.10 -18.15
N LEU A 231 -6.64 1.74 -16.88
CA LEU A 231 -7.68 2.29 -16.01
C LEU A 231 -7.53 3.82 -15.87
N LEU A 232 -6.30 4.31 -15.65
CA LEU A 232 -6.04 5.76 -15.55
C LEU A 232 -6.29 6.47 -16.89
N GLU A 233 -5.96 5.85 -18.02
CA GLU A 233 -6.29 6.37 -19.36
C GLU A 233 -7.82 6.45 -19.55
N MET A 234 -8.57 5.42 -19.16
CA MET A 234 -10.04 5.45 -19.17
C MET A 234 -10.60 6.57 -18.29
N ALA A 235 -10.04 6.76 -17.09
CA ALA A 235 -10.43 7.84 -16.19
C ALA A 235 -10.12 9.22 -16.81
N ASN A 236 -8.98 9.37 -17.48
CA ASN A 236 -8.59 10.60 -18.16
C ASN A 236 -9.50 10.97 -19.33
N GLU A 237 -10.11 9.99 -20.00
CA GLU A 237 -11.06 10.25 -21.08
C GLU A 237 -12.43 10.76 -20.59
N ILE A 238 -12.88 10.28 -19.42
CA ILE A 238 -14.21 10.62 -18.91
C ILE A 238 -14.21 11.79 -17.91
N LYS A 239 -13.06 12.12 -17.34
CA LYS A 239 -12.97 13.18 -16.33
C LYS A 239 -13.30 14.55 -16.92
N PHE A 240 -13.98 15.36 -16.14
CA PHE A 240 -14.23 16.76 -16.48
C PHE A 240 -13.13 17.70 -15.95
N LEU A 241 -12.58 17.38 -14.78
CA LEU A 241 -11.57 18.21 -14.12
C LEU A 241 -10.16 17.79 -14.54
N GLY A 242 -9.31 18.76 -14.87
CA GLY A 242 -7.88 18.55 -14.99
C GLY A 242 -7.25 18.31 -13.63
N VAL A 243 -6.25 17.42 -13.57
CA VAL A 243 -5.55 17.06 -12.33
C VAL A 243 -4.14 17.65 -12.37
N LYS A 244 -3.86 18.60 -11.48
CA LYS A 244 -2.53 19.18 -11.29
C LYS A 244 -1.94 18.74 -9.96
N ALA A 245 -0.62 18.78 -9.85
CA ALA A 245 0.09 18.45 -8.62
C ALA A 245 0.50 19.72 -7.85
N ASN A 246 0.70 19.54 -6.55
CA ASN A 246 1.42 20.49 -5.73
C ASN A 246 2.88 20.02 -5.68
N ALA A 247 3.83 20.84 -6.11
CA ALA A 247 5.23 20.41 -6.20
C ALA A 247 6.20 21.58 -5.99
N ASP A 248 7.08 21.42 -5.00
CA ASP A 248 8.06 22.46 -4.62
C ASP A 248 9.43 22.24 -5.29
N THR A 249 9.73 21.04 -5.77
CA THR A 249 11.02 20.69 -6.36
C THR A 249 10.90 20.14 -7.79
N PRO A 250 11.95 20.26 -8.63
CA PRO A 250 11.96 19.63 -9.96
C PRO A 250 11.73 18.11 -9.92
N THR A 251 12.22 17.45 -8.88
CA THR A 251 12.04 16.00 -8.68
C THR A 251 10.57 15.65 -8.40
N ASP A 252 9.89 16.46 -7.59
CA ASP A 252 8.46 16.25 -7.30
C ASP A 252 7.60 16.53 -8.53
N ALA A 253 7.92 17.58 -9.28
CA ALA A 253 7.23 17.89 -10.53
C ALA A 253 7.40 16.78 -11.58
N GLN A 254 8.62 16.23 -11.70
CA GLN A 254 8.90 15.10 -12.60
C GLN A 254 8.10 13.86 -12.21
N LYS A 255 8.09 13.49 -10.92
CA LYS A 255 7.25 12.38 -10.43
C LYS A 255 5.77 12.64 -10.71
N ALA A 256 5.26 13.83 -10.39
CA ALA A 256 3.87 14.17 -10.64
C ALA A 256 3.45 13.93 -12.10
N ILE A 257 4.31 14.31 -13.06
CA ILE A 257 4.06 14.06 -14.49
C ILE A 257 4.08 12.56 -14.80
N GLU A 258 4.98 11.77 -14.21
CA GLU A 258 5.02 10.31 -14.35
C GLU A 258 3.73 9.64 -13.86
N PHE A 259 3.09 10.20 -12.82
CA PHE A 259 1.78 9.79 -12.31
C PHE A 259 0.58 10.36 -13.10
N GLY A 260 0.82 11.16 -14.15
CA GLY A 260 -0.21 11.68 -15.04
C GLY A 260 -0.76 13.07 -14.69
N ALA A 261 -0.04 13.86 -13.88
CA ALA A 261 -0.41 15.25 -13.63
C ALA A 261 -0.29 16.10 -14.90
N GLU A 262 -1.26 17.01 -15.09
CA GLU A 262 -1.37 17.92 -16.25
C GLU A 262 -0.64 19.26 -16.03
N GLY A 263 0.11 19.38 -14.93
CA GLY A 263 0.87 20.56 -14.57
C GLY A 263 0.95 20.76 -13.06
N ILE A 264 1.55 21.88 -12.65
CA ILE A 264 1.66 22.29 -11.25
C ILE A 264 0.59 23.34 -10.93
N GLY A 265 -0.17 23.08 -9.87
CA GLY A 265 -1.28 23.92 -9.41
C GLY A 265 -0.95 24.77 -8.20
N LEU A 266 0.01 24.32 -7.38
CA LEU A 266 0.56 25.01 -6.23
C LEU A 266 2.04 24.67 -6.07
#